data_AF-A0A9W9VL30-F1
#
_entry.id   AF-A0A9W9VL30-F1
#
_cell.length_a   1.000
_cell.length_b   1.000
_cell.length_c   1.000
_cell.angle_alpha   90.00
_cell.angle_beta   90.00
_cell.angle_gamma   90.00
#
_symmetry.space_group_name_H-M   'P 1'
#
loop_
_entity.id
_entity.type
_entity.pdbx_description
1 polymer ?
#
loop_
_entity_poly.entity_id
_entity_poly.type
_entity_poly.pdbx_seq_one_letter_code
_entity_poly.pdbx_strand_id
1 'polypeptide(L)'
;MASPVHLRLASLERDDPWIVEQEYFTILNDCLQPTSQISAAEAAARINELTPMKREAKGKEAEHPENWCLEFRGTISETVKQIPHAHPSQDKMVGIIKELKALPGVKVTFYETAKPRIWTDLPCLMEVWSEAYIIPSPKDDAAEAEKWVNWHAFSARVLQAGLADWFHLTTWCFRDALEEENLQTKEFNECQIRAAVQWIEY
;
A
#
# COMPACT_ATOMS: atom_id res chain seq x y z
N MET A 1 21.73 10.49 6.98
CA MET A 1 20.26 10.61 7.10
C MET A 1 19.68 10.45 5.70
N ALA A 2 18.60 9.67 5.55
CA ALA A 2 17.96 9.48 4.25
C ALA A 2 17.27 10.77 3.78
N SER A 3 17.14 10.95 2.46
CA SER A 3 16.48 12.12 1.85
C SER A 3 14.98 12.12 2.15
N PRO A 4 14.32 13.30 2.24
CA PRO A 4 12.86 13.37 2.38
C PRO A 4 12.14 12.62 1.26
N VAL A 5 10.99 12.02 1.57
CA VAL A 5 10.10 11.42 0.56
C VAL A 5 9.06 12.46 0.14
N HIS A 6 8.91 12.65 -1.17
CA HIS A 6 7.91 13.55 -1.74
C HIS A 6 6.73 12.73 -2.22
N LEU A 7 5.71 12.65 -1.38
CA LEU A 7 4.48 11.92 -1.66
C LEU A 7 3.44 12.86 -2.25
N ARG A 8 2.62 12.35 -3.17
CA ARG A 8 1.45 13.03 -3.74
C ARG A 8 0.35 12.03 -4.07
N LEU A 9 -0.89 12.47 -4.11
CA LEU A 9 -2.02 11.65 -4.57
C LEU A 9 -2.84 12.46 -5.57
N ALA A 10 -3.01 11.93 -6.79
CA ALA A 10 -3.76 12.60 -7.85
C ALA A 10 -5.26 12.78 -7.50
N SER A 11 -5.81 11.90 -6.67
CA SER A 11 -7.16 12.03 -6.10
C SER A 11 -7.32 13.30 -5.27
N LEU A 12 -6.26 13.74 -4.59
CA LEU A 12 -6.25 14.93 -3.73
C LEU A 12 -6.04 16.25 -4.47
N GLU A 13 -5.68 16.20 -5.76
CA GLU A 13 -5.51 17.38 -6.62
C GLU A 13 -6.83 17.80 -7.29
N ARG A 14 -7.93 17.07 -7.05
CA ARG A 14 -9.27 17.35 -7.59
C ARG A 14 -9.95 18.50 -6.82
N ASP A 15 -10.94 19.13 -7.44
CA ASP A 15 -11.63 20.31 -6.87
C ASP A 15 -12.36 20.02 -5.54
N ASP A 16 -12.83 18.79 -5.32
CA ASP A 16 -13.50 18.35 -4.09
C ASP A 16 -12.97 16.97 -3.68
N PRO A 17 -11.77 16.91 -3.07
CA PRO A 17 -11.18 15.64 -2.67
C PRO A 17 -11.83 15.11 -1.41
N TRP A 18 -11.96 13.79 -1.33
CA TRP A 18 -12.57 13.16 -0.16
C TRP A 18 -11.78 13.48 1.12
N ILE A 19 -12.43 14.15 2.07
CA ILE A 19 -11.78 14.70 3.27
C ILE A 19 -11.05 13.63 4.07
N VAL A 20 -11.61 12.43 4.16
CA VAL A 20 -11.02 11.34 4.93
C VAL A 20 -9.71 10.84 4.28
N GLU A 21 -9.63 10.82 2.94
CA GLU A 21 -8.40 10.52 2.20
C GLU A 21 -7.29 11.54 2.48
N GLN A 22 -7.64 12.84 2.53
CA GLN A 22 -6.71 13.89 2.89
C GLN A 22 -6.13 13.69 4.29
N GLU A 23 -6.94 13.26 5.25
CA GLU A 23 -6.50 12.98 6.61
C GLU A 23 -5.57 11.75 6.66
N TYR A 24 -5.86 10.66 5.93
CA TYR A 24 -4.94 9.52 5.79
C TYR A 24 -3.61 9.94 5.23
N PHE A 25 -3.65 10.64 4.11
CA PHE A 25 -2.47 11.04 3.39
C PHE A 25 -1.59 11.96 4.24
N THR A 26 -2.20 12.87 5.01
CA THR A 26 -1.46 13.73 5.95
C THR A 26 -0.75 12.90 7.02
N ILE A 27 -1.44 11.94 7.65
CA ILE A 27 -0.83 11.06 8.67
C ILE A 27 0.33 10.25 8.08
N LEU A 28 0.12 9.66 6.90
CA LEU A 28 1.13 8.87 6.21
C LEU A 28 2.33 9.75 5.82
N ASN A 29 2.08 10.90 5.19
CA ASN A 29 3.12 11.82 4.76
C ASN A 29 3.98 12.29 5.94
N ASP A 30 3.36 12.63 7.08
CA ASP A 30 4.09 13.05 8.28
C ASP A 30 4.92 11.90 8.86
N CYS A 31 4.33 10.70 9.00
CA CYS A 31 5.00 9.55 9.62
C CYS A 31 6.14 8.98 8.75
N LEU A 32 5.97 9.00 7.43
CA LEU A 32 6.90 8.40 6.48
C LEU A 32 8.13 9.26 6.24
N GLN A 33 8.18 10.53 6.66
CA GLN A 33 9.42 11.30 6.56
C GLN A 33 10.54 10.67 7.40
N PRO A 34 11.79 10.61 6.90
CA PRO A 34 12.92 10.03 7.64
C PRO A 34 13.10 10.62 9.03
N THR A 35 12.93 11.93 9.16
CA THR A 35 13.13 12.70 10.40
C THR A 35 11.92 12.68 11.34
N SER A 36 10.80 12.11 10.89
CA SER A 36 9.57 12.05 11.69
C SER A 36 9.79 11.28 12.99
N GLN A 37 9.29 11.86 14.08
CA GLN A 37 9.26 11.24 15.41
C GLN A 37 7.93 10.52 15.68
N ILE A 38 6.97 10.60 14.75
CA ILE A 38 5.71 9.89 14.87
C ILE A 38 6.01 8.40 14.76
N SER A 39 5.62 7.65 15.80
CA SER A 39 5.78 6.20 15.82
C SER A 39 4.74 5.51 14.92
N ALA A 40 5.04 4.30 14.46
CA ALA A 40 4.08 3.49 13.71
C ALA A 40 2.78 3.25 14.50
N ALA A 41 2.88 3.05 15.82
CA ALA A 41 1.73 2.85 16.70
C ALA A 41 0.85 4.10 16.80
N GLU A 42 1.48 5.28 16.89
CA GLU A 42 0.76 6.56 16.89
C GLU A 42 0.05 6.80 15.55
N ALA A 43 0.74 6.58 14.42
CA ALA A 43 0.13 6.69 13.10
C ALA A 43 -1.04 5.70 12.93
N ALA A 44 -0.86 4.44 13.34
CA ALA A 44 -1.92 3.42 13.31
C ALA A 44 -3.14 3.81 14.17
N ALA A 45 -2.91 4.34 15.37
CA ALA A 45 -3.99 4.83 16.23
C ALA A 45 -4.75 6.00 15.59
N ARG A 46 -4.03 6.96 14.99
CA ARG A 46 -4.64 8.09 14.26
C ARG A 46 -5.48 7.61 13.07
N ILE A 47 -4.94 6.70 12.25
CA ILE A 47 -5.67 6.09 11.12
C ILE A 47 -6.92 5.34 11.60
N ASN A 48 -6.82 4.59 12.70
CA ASN A 48 -7.94 3.85 13.25
C ASN A 48 -9.11 4.75 13.69
N GLU A 49 -8.82 5.96 14.20
CA GLU A 49 -9.86 6.92 14.57
C GLU A 49 -10.64 7.49 13.38
N LEU A 50 -10.14 7.30 12.15
CA LEU A 50 -10.79 7.70 10.92
C LEU A 50 -11.67 6.60 10.30
N THR A 51 -11.64 5.38 10.86
CA THR A 51 -12.52 4.30 10.41
C THR A 51 -13.99 4.75 10.44
N PRO A 52 -14.82 4.29 9.50
CA PRO A 52 -16.23 4.69 9.45
C PRO A 52 -16.94 4.46 10.79
N MET A 53 -16.60 3.38 11.49
CA MET A 53 -17.23 2.95 12.75
C MET A 53 -16.95 3.92 13.89
N LYS A 54 -15.73 4.47 13.92
CA LYS A 54 -15.32 5.48 14.89
C LYS A 54 -15.96 6.84 14.58
N ARG A 55 -16.16 7.15 13.31
CA ARG A 55 -16.84 8.39 12.88
C ARG A 55 -18.34 8.34 13.14
N GLU A 56 -19.01 7.25 12.80
CA GLU A 56 -20.43 7.01 13.10
C GLU A 56 -20.70 7.08 14.60
N ALA A 57 -19.86 6.44 15.42
CA ALA A 57 -19.97 6.49 16.88
C ALA A 57 -19.82 7.92 17.44
N LYS A 58 -19.21 8.84 16.69
CA LYS A 58 -19.09 10.27 17.01
C LYS A 58 -20.18 11.13 16.35
N GLY A 59 -21.18 10.52 15.72
CA GLY A 59 -22.26 11.22 15.02
C GLY A 59 -21.83 11.92 13.72
N LYS A 60 -20.69 11.53 13.14
CA LYS A 60 -20.23 12.03 11.85
C LYS A 60 -20.76 11.16 10.72
N GLU A 61 -20.96 11.77 9.56
CA GLU A 61 -21.24 11.03 8.32
C GLU A 61 -20.10 10.05 8.02
N ALA A 62 -20.48 8.84 7.62
CA ALA A 62 -19.55 7.81 7.20
C ALA A 62 -20.12 6.98 6.06
N GLU A 63 -19.21 6.62 5.17
CA GLU A 63 -19.45 5.73 4.06
C GLU A 63 -19.39 4.26 4.49
N HIS A 64 -19.82 3.38 3.58
CA HIS A 64 -19.83 1.95 3.85
C HIS A 64 -18.40 1.42 4.15
N PRO A 65 -18.22 0.53 5.15
CA PRO A 65 -16.90 0.00 5.54
C PRO A 65 -16.06 -0.58 4.42
N GLU A 66 -16.72 -1.20 3.44
CA GLU A 66 -16.06 -1.80 2.29
C GLU A 66 -15.49 -0.76 1.32
N ASN A 67 -16.27 0.25 0.95
CA ASN A 67 -15.81 1.36 0.11
C ASN A 67 -14.63 2.05 0.78
N TRP A 68 -14.75 2.30 2.09
CA TRP A 68 -13.67 2.85 2.88
C TRP A 68 -12.40 1.98 2.83
N CYS A 69 -12.53 0.65 2.97
CA CYS A 69 -11.39 -0.25 2.88
C CYS A 69 -10.74 -0.18 1.50
N LEU A 70 -11.52 -0.24 0.40
CA LEU A 70 -11.00 -0.14 -0.96
C LEU A 70 -10.17 1.14 -1.15
N GLU A 71 -10.73 2.30 -0.80
CA GLU A 71 -10.06 3.60 -0.94
C GLU A 71 -8.81 3.72 -0.07
N PHE A 72 -8.89 3.28 1.20
CA PHE A 72 -7.74 3.32 2.10
C PHE A 72 -6.59 2.41 1.61
N ARG A 73 -6.91 1.21 1.11
CA ARG A 73 -5.91 0.30 0.54
C ARG A 73 -5.33 0.85 -0.76
N GLY A 74 -6.14 1.50 -1.59
CA GLY A 74 -5.71 2.20 -2.80
C GLY A 74 -4.72 3.32 -2.48
N THR A 75 -5.04 4.14 -1.47
CA THR A 75 -4.15 5.19 -0.94
C THR A 75 -2.79 4.62 -0.52
N ILE A 76 -2.78 3.48 0.18
CA ILE A 76 -1.54 2.80 0.58
C ILE A 76 -0.74 2.38 -0.65
N SER A 77 -1.39 1.72 -1.62
CA SER A 77 -0.76 1.23 -2.85
C SER A 77 -0.10 2.36 -3.64
N GLU A 78 -0.81 3.48 -3.83
CA GLU A 78 -0.26 4.66 -4.52
C GLU A 78 0.85 5.37 -3.74
N THR A 79 0.77 5.35 -2.41
CA THR A 79 1.82 5.92 -1.55
C THR A 79 3.12 5.12 -1.66
N VAL A 80 3.07 3.79 -1.55
CA VAL A 80 4.30 2.96 -1.51
C VAL A 80 5.03 2.90 -2.84
N LYS A 81 4.32 3.05 -3.97
CA LYS A 81 4.90 3.21 -5.32
C LYS A 81 5.88 4.39 -5.39
N GLN A 82 5.67 5.43 -4.58
CA GLN A 82 6.49 6.64 -4.60
C GLN A 82 7.71 6.58 -3.67
N ILE A 83 7.81 5.55 -2.83
CA ILE A 83 8.91 5.40 -1.87
C ILE A 83 10.01 4.56 -2.53
N PRO A 84 11.24 5.06 -2.73
CA PRO A 84 12.30 4.26 -3.35
C PRO A 84 12.52 2.93 -2.62
N HIS A 85 12.76 1.85 -3.36
CA HIS A 85 12.78 0.47 -2.85
C HIS A 85 13.77 0.23 -1.69
N ALA A 86 14.87 0.98 -1.64
CA ALA A 86 15.90 0.91 -0.59
C ALA A 86 15.71 1.97 0.52
N HIS A 87 14.65 2.77 0.44
CA HIS A 87 14.42 3.87 1.37
C HIS A 87 13.80 3.36 2.68
N PRO A 88 14.25 3.82 3.87
CA PRO A 88 13.76 3.33 5.17
C PRO A 88 12.27 3.58 5.42
N SER A 89 11.63 4.47 4.65
CA SER A 89 10.18 4.68 4.73
C SER A 89 9.38 3.45 4.26
N GLN A 90 9.99 2.54 3.49
CA GLN A 90 9.39 1.24 3.19
C GLN A 90 9.08 0.48 4.48
N ASP A 91 10.10 0.34 5.34
CA ASP A 91 9.96 -0.37 6.63
C ASP A 91 9.05 0.39 7.61
N LYS A 92 9.06 1.73 7.58
CA LYS A 92 8.10 2.52 8.38
C LYS A 92 6.66 2.20 7.98
N MET A 93 6.38 2.09 6.69
CA MET A 93 5.03 1.76 6.22
C MET A 93 4.62 0.34 6.63
N VAL A 94 5.53 -0.63 6.51
CA VAL A 94 5.31 -2.01 7.01
C VAL A 94 5.02 -2.01 8.51
N GLY A 95 5.75 -1.19 9.28
CA GLY A 95 5.52 -0.96 10.69
C GLY A 95 4.10 -0.45 10.98
N ILE A 96 3.60 0.51 10.20
CA ILE A 96 2.23 1.02 10.36
C ILE A 96 1.21 -0.10 10.11
N ILE A 97 1.36 -0.90 9.05
CA ILE A 97 0.45 -2.03 8.77
C ILE A 97 0.48 -3.06 9.90
N LYS A 98 1.66 -3.34 10.46
CA LYS A 98 1.82 -4.24 11.61
C LYS A 98 1.07 -3.74 12.84
N GLU A 99 1.23 -2.46 13.18
CA GLU A 99 0.56 -1.84 14.33
C GLU A 99 -0.97 -1.76 14.11
N LEU A 100 -1.41 -1.46 12.88
CA LEU A 100 -2.82 -1.54 12.52
C LEU A 100 -3.37 -2.94 12.76
N LYS A 101 -2.70 -3.99 12.26
CA LYS A 101 -3.13 -5.39 12.43
C LYS A 101 -3.18 -5.84 13.90
N ALA A 102 -2.38 -5.21 14.76
CA ALA A 102 -2.37 -5.45 16.21
C ALA A 102 -3.53 -4.78 16.97
N LEU A 103 -4.25 -3.83 16.34
CA LEU A 103 -5.41 -3.20 16.96
C LEU A 103 -6.57 -4.19 17.14
N PRO A 104 -7.47 -3.95 18.12
CA PRO A 104 -8.66 -4.77 18.30
C PRO A 104 -9.49 -4.83 17.01
N GLY A 105 -9.71 -6.05 16.50
CA GLY A 105 -10.48 -6.27 15.29
C GLY A 105 -11.96 -5.92 15.47
N VAL A 106 -12.42 -4.88 14.78
CA VAL A 106 -13.84 -4.51 14.72
C VAL A 106 -14.50 -5.28 13.59
N LYS A 107 -15.48 -6.13 13.92
CA LYS A 107 -16.31 -6.82 12.93
C LYS A 107 -17.22 -5.83 12.23
N VAL A 108 -17.22 -5.84 10.92
CA VAL A 108 -18.08 -5.01 10.07
C VAL A 108 -18.80 -5.89 9.06
N THR A 109 -19.96 -5.45 8.60
CA THR A 109 -20.72 -6.17 7.57
C THR A 109 -20.31 -5.63 6.21
N PHE A 110 -19.84 -6.52 5.34
CA PHE A 110 -19.64 -6.28 3.90
C PHE A 110 -20.84 -6.86 3.13
N TYR A 111 -20.86 -6.78 1.79
CA TYR A 111 -21.99 -7.27 0.99
C TYR A 111 -22.55 -8.64 1.46
N GLU A 112 -23.88 -8.71 1.48
CA GLU A 112 -24.75 -9.87 1.72
C GLU A 112 -24.58 -10.58 3.08
N THR A 113 -23.38 -11.09 3.41
CA THR A 113 -23.15 -11.88 4.63
C THR A 113 -21.72 -11.83 5.17
N ALA A 114 -20.76 -11.25 4.44
CA ALA A 114 -19.36 -11.25 4.86
C ALA A 114 -19.17 -10.36 6.10
N LYS A 115 -18.44 -10.87 7.11
CA LYS A 115 -18.22 -10.18 8.39
C LYS A 115 -16.73 -10.08 8.78
N PRO A 116 -15.89 -9.44 7.95
CA PRO A 116 -14.47 -9.32 8.25
C PRO A 116 -14.23 -8.42 9.47
N ARG A 117 -13.05 -8.56 10.07
CA ARG A 117 -12.48 -7.62 11.03
C ARG A 117 -11.48 -6.73 10.31
N ILE A 118 -11.73 -5.43 10.27
CA ILE A 118 -10.98 -4.45 9.45
C ILE A 118 -9.46 -4.62 9.58
N TRP A 119 -8.96 -4.73 10.80
CA TRP A 119 -7.52 -4.78 11.03
C TRP A 119 -6.94 -6.17 11.09
N THR A 120 -7.68 -7.15 11.62
CA THR A 120 -7.19 -8.52 11.74
C THR A 120 -7.13 -9.21 10.37
N ASP A 121 -8.21 -9.08 9.61
CA ASP A 121 -8.42 -9.83 8.37
C ASP A 121 -7.98 -9.00 7.14
N LEU A 122 -7.72 -7.70 7.31
CA LEU A 122 -7.30 -6.76 6.26
C LEU A 122 -8.15 -6.88 4.98
N PRO A 123 -9.49 -6.73 5.06
CA PRO A 123 -10.35 -6.89 3.90
C PRO A 123 -10.01 -5.86 2.81
N CYS A 124 -10.39 -6.18 1.56
CA CYS A 124 -10.10 -5.43 0.34
C CYS A 124 -8.61 -5.33 -0.03
N LEU A 125 -7.70 -5.82 0.82
CA LEU A 125 -6.27 -5.68 0.58
C LEU A 125 -5.85 -6.49 -0.65
N MET A 126 -6.31 -7.73 -0.78
CA MET A 126 -5.93 -8.61 -1.90
C MET A 126 -6.47 -8.09 -3.23
N GLU A 127 -7.72 -7.62 -3.22
CA GLU A 127 -8.43 -7.07 -4.36
C GLU A 127 -7.66 -5.87 -4.92
N VAL A 128 -7.36 -4.90 -4.06
CA VAL A 128 -6.58 -3.71 -4.47
C VAL A 128 -5.16 -4.07 -4.89
N TRP A 129 -4.50 -5.02 -4.21
CA TRP A 129 -3.14 -5.41 -4.58
C TRP A 129 -3.08 -6.13 -5.93
N SER A 130 -4.08 -6.97 -6.22
CA SER A 130 -4.18 -7.68 -7.50
C SER A 130 -4.44 -6.71 -8.64
N GLU A 131 -5.33 -5.74 -8.44
CA GLU A 131 -5.60 -4.68 -9.43
C GLU A 131 -4.39 -3.75 -9.65
N ALA A 132 -3.58 -3.54 -8.60
CA ALA A 132 -2.35 -2.75 -8.68
C ALA A 132 -1.18 -3.49 -9.35
N TYR A 133 -1.29 -4.80 -9.61
CA TYR A 133 -0.31 -5.58 -10.36
C TYR A 133 -0.40 -5.22 -11.86
N ILE A 134 0.13 -4.05 -12.23
CA ILE A 134 0.17 -3.55 -13.59
C ILE A 134 1.63 -3.53 -14.03
N ILE A 135 2.00 -4.52 -14.84
CA ILE A 135 3.35 -4.60 -15.43
C ILE A 135 3.56 -3.35 -16.29
N PRO A 136 4.62 -2.55 -16.05
CA PRO A 136 4.96 -1.41 -16.89
C PRO A 136 5.06 -1.82 -18.35
N SER A 137 4.65 -0.98 -19.29
CA SER A 137 4.73 -1.21 -20.74
C SER A 137 6.02 -0.60 -21.31
N PRO A 138 6.55 -1.05 -22.46
CA PRO A 138 7.68 -0.40 -23.16
C PRO A 138 7.47 1.07 -23.52
N LYS A 139 6.22 1.54 -23.49
CA LYS A 139 5.85 2.94 -23.75
C LYS A 139 5.90 3.80 -22.49
N ASP A 140 5.96 3.18 -21.33
CA ASP A 140 5.99 3.88 -20.07
C ASP A 140 7.39 4.46 -19.83
N ASP A 141 7.45 5.53 -19.04
CA ASP A 141 8.72 6.15 -18.72
C ASP A 141 9.44 5.41 -17.58
N ALA A 142 10.69 5.83 -17.32
CA ALA A 142 11.49 5.25 -16.25
C ALA A 142 10.84 5.43 -14.86
N ALA A 143 9.98 6.44 -14.66
CA ALA A 143 9.34 6.67 -13.37
C ALA A 143 8.28 5.59 -13.06
N GLU A 144 7.51 5.16 -14.06
CA GLU A 144 6.56 4.04 -13.88
C GLU A 144 7.29 2.72 -13.59
N ALA A 145 8.43 2.48 -14.26
CA ALA A 145 9.29 1.33 -13.97
C ALA A 145 9.83 1.37 -12.53
N GLU A 146 10.24 2.53 -12.01
CA GLU A 146 10.66 2.65 -10.61
C GLU A 146 9.50 2.44 -9.63
N LYS A 147 8.31 2.96 -9.92
CA LYS A 147 7.12 2.73 -9.08
C LYS A 147 6.81 1.24 -8.94
N TRP A 148 6.95 0.49 -10.03
CA TRP A 148 6.77 -0.96 -10.04
C TRP A 148 7.75 -1.67 -9.09
N VAL A 149 9.05 -1.34 -9.19
CA VAL A 149 10.08 -1.89 -8.30
C VAL A 149 9.81 -1.51 -6.84
N ASN A 150 9.43 -0.25 -6.57
CA ASN A 150 9.10 0.24 -5.23
C ASN A 150 7.91 -0.49 -4.62
N TRP A 151 6.87 -0.75 -5.41
CA TRP A 151 5.69 -1.49 -4.98
C TRP A 151 6.01 -2.95 -4.65
N HIS A 152 6.84 -3.61 -5.47
CA HIS A 152 7.33 -4.95 -5.17
C HIS A 152 8.20 -5.02 -3.92
N ALA A 153 9.05 -4.02 -3.71
CA ALA A 153 9.87 -3.89 -2.52
C ALA A 153 9.05 -3.79 -1.24
N PHE A 154 7.98 -3.00 -1.25
CA PHE A 154 7.02 -2.97 -0.15
C PHE A 154 6.34 -4.32 0.02
N SER A 155 5.88 -4.91 -1.09
CA SER A 155 5.09 -6.15 -1.07
C SER A 155 5.86 -7.33 -0.49
N ALA A 156 7.13 -7.47 -0.89
CA ALA A 156 8.05 -8.46 -0.36
C ALA A 156 8.24 -8.33 1.15
N ARG A 157 8.42 -7.10 1.67
CA ARG A 157 8.54 -6.86 3.12
C ARG A 157 7.27 -7.17 3.90
N VAL A 158 6.09 -6.91 3.34
CA VAL A 158 4.81 -7.28 3.99
C VAL A 158 4.67 -8.80 4.07
N LEU A 159 5.06 -9.53 3.01
CA LEU A 159 5.12 -10.99 3.00
C LEU A 159 6.12 -11.52 4.04
N GLN A 160 7.35 -10.98 4.03
CA GLN A 160 8.41 -11.32 5.00
C GLN A 160 7.94 -11.13 6.44
N ALA A 161 7.22 -10.04 6.72
CA ALA A 161 6.68 -9.72 8.03
C ALA A 161 5.47 -10.61 8.42
N GLY A 162 5.00 -11.50 7.55
CA GLY A 162 3.86 -12.38 7.79
C GLY A 162 2.53 -11.64 7.91
N LEU A 163 2.43 -10.43 7.33
CA LEU A 163 1.25 -9.57 7.47
C LEU A 163 0.15 -9.92 6.47
N ALA A 164 0.53 -10.42 5.30
CA ALA A 164 -0.36 -10.90 4.24
C ALA A 164 0.27 -12.08 3.48
N ASP A 165 -0.57 -12.99 3.00
CA ASP A 165 -0.15 -14.15 2.19
C ASP A 165 -0.18 -13.79 0.69
N TRP A 166 0.98 -13.36 0.19
CA TRP A 166 1.16 -12.80 -1.15
C TRP A 166 2.06 -13.64 -2.05
N PHE A 167 2.22 -14.94 -1.77
CA PHE A 167 3.06 -15.82 -2.59
C PHE A 167 2.67 -15.86 -4.07
N HIS A 168 1.39 -15.63 -4.39
CA HIS A 168 0.93 -15.54 -5.78
C HIS A 168 1.57 -14.36 -6.54
N LEU A 169 1.79 -13.21 -5.90
CA LEU A 169 2.47 -12.06 -6.51
C LEU A 169 3.94 -12.36 -6.78
N THR A 170 4.61 -13.03 -5.84
CA THR A 170 5.99 -13.52 -6.02
C THR A 170 6.07 -14.48 -7.21
N THR A 171 5.11 -15.40 -7.29
CA THR A 171 5.05 -16.40 -8.38
C THR A 171 4.84 -15.73 -9.73
N TRP A 172 3.91 -14.78 -9.84
CA TRP A 172 3.71 -14.00 -11.07
C TRP A 172 4.96 -13.22 -11.43
N CYS A 173 5.57 -12.53 -10.46
CA CYS A 173 6.77 -11.72 -10.70
C CYS A 173 7.94 -12.56 -11.23
N PHE A 174 8.19 -13.75 -10.68
CA PHE A 174 9.25 -14.63 -11.17
C PHE A 174 8.94 -15.23 -12.54
N ARG A 175 7.68 -15.62 -12.80
CA ARG A 175 7.28 -16.09 -14.12
C ARG A 175 7.54 -15.00 -15.17
N ASP A 176 7.04 -13.79 -14.92
CA ASP A 176 7.14 -12.67 -15.85
C ASP A 176 8.60 -12.26 -16.09
N ALA A 177 9.48 -12.36 -15.08
CA ALA A 177 10.89 -11.97 -15.19
C ALA A 177 11.84 -13.06 -15.72
N LEU A 178 11.56 -14.34 -15.47
CA LEU A 178 12.52 -15.44 -15.65
C LEU A 178 12.03 -16.55 -16.60
N GLU A 179 10.72 -16.74 -16.75
CA GLU A 179 10.15 -17.82 -17.56
C GLU A 179 9.62 -17.33 -18.91
N GLU A 180 9.02 -16.14 -18.96
CA GLU A 180 8.43 -15.62 -20.19
C GLU A 180 9.51 -15.13 -21.18
N GLU A 181 9.39 -15.55 -22.44
CA GLU A 181 10.26 -15.06 -23.51
C GLU A 181 9.99 -13.57 -23.75
N ASN A 182 10.90 -12.75 -23.23
CA ASN A 182 10.81 -11.32 -23.35
C ASN A 182 11.20 -10.83 -24.75
N LEU A 183 10.19 -10.69 -25.62
CA LEU A 183 10.33 -10.08 -26.96
C LEU A 183 10.44 -8.53 -26.93
N GLN A 184 10.60 -7.96 -25.74
CA GLN A 184 10.57 -6.51 -25.49
C GLN A 184 11.98 -5.90 -25.35
N THR A 185 12.04 -4.62 -24.99
CA THR A 185 13.30 -3.89 -24.85
C THR A 185 14.12 -4.38 -23.66
N LYS A 186 15.44 -4.15 -23.71
CA LYS A 186 16.33 -4.55 -22.62
C LYS A 186 15.98 -3.86 -21.30
N GLU A 187 15.61 -2.57 -21.38
CA GLU A 187 15.23 -1.76 -20.23
C GLU A 187 13.97 -2.30 -19.52
N PHE A 188 13.02 -2.81 -20.30
CA PHE A 188 11.82 -3.46 -19.77
C PHE A 188 12.20 -4.74 -18.98
N ASN A 189 13.06 -5.58 -19.57
CA ASN A 189 13.53 -6.81 -18.92
C ASN A 189 14.29 -6.50 -17.62
N GLU A 190 15.11 -5.45 -17.62
CA GLU A 190 15.82 -4.99 -16.43
C GLU A 190 14.85 -4.56 -15.31
N CYS A 191 13.74 -3.90 -15.63
CA CYS A 191 12.71 -3.54 -14.65
C CYS A 191 12.08 -4.79 -14.00
N GLN A 192 11.69 -5.79 -14.79
CA GLN A 192 11.10 -7.04 -14.26
C GLN A 192 12.08 -7.79 -13.37
N ILE A 193 13.35 -7.90 -13.79
CA ILE A 193 14.41 -8.53 -12.98
C ILE A 193 14.60 -7.76 -11.66
N ARG A 194 14.61 -6.42 -11.69
CA ARG A 194 14.75 -5.61 -10.47
C ARG A 194 13.59 -5.80 -9.50
N ALA A 195 12.36 -5.93 -10.01
CA ALA A 195 11.19 -6.28 -9.22
C ALA A 195 11.32 -7.68 -8.60
N ALA A 196 11.71 -8.68 -9.38
CA ALA A 196 11.95 -10.05 -8.92
C ALA A 196 13.01 -10.12 -7.81
N VAL A 197 14.10 -9.35 -7.95
CA VAL A 197 15.15 -9.26 -6.91
C VAL A 197 14.59 -8.82 -5.56
N GLN A 198 13.56 -7.96 -5.53
CA GLN A 198 12.99 -7.51 -4.25
C GLN A 198 12.40 -8.68 -3.43
N TRP A 199 11.82 -9.69 -4.08
CA TRP A 199 11.27 -10.88 -3.41
C TRP A 199 12.33 -11.88 -2.95
N ILE A 200 13.56 -11.75 -3.42
CA ILE A 200 14.70 -12.54 -2.94
C ILE A 200 15.36 -11.84 -1.75
N GLU A 201 15.41 -10.51 -1.79
CA GLU A 201 16.05 -9.69 -0.76
C GLU A 201 15.23 -9.61 0.54
N TYR A 202 13.90 -9.54 0.44
CA TYR A 202 12.97 -9.42 1.56
C TYR A 202 12.03 -10.62 1.61
#